data_AF-A0A3E0IMC3-F1
#
_entry.id   AF-A0A3E0IMC3-F1
#
_cell.length_a   1.000
_cell.length_b   1.000
_cell.length_c   1.000
_cell.angle_alpha   90.00
_cell.angle_beta   90.00
_cell.angle_gamma   90.00
#
_symmetry.space_group_name_H-M   'P 1'
#
loop_
_entity.id
_entity.type
_entity.pdbx_description
1 polymer ?
#
loop_
_entity_poly.entity_id
_entity_poly.type
_entity_poly.pdbx_seq_one_letter_code
_entity_poly.pdbx_strand_id
1 'polypeptide(L)'
;MSESKRNIPELRFPEFTGEWEEKKLGEIVEFSKGKYLGKKDLSEKGVKCILYGELYTKYGPIITDIYSSTNADKKLLKEGKYNQILIPSSGETSVDIATASSIEFDNEFYIGGDINI
;
A
#
# COMPACT_ATOMS: atom_id res chain seq x y z
N MET A 1 -31.27 -34.37 1.91
CA MET A 1 -31.33 -33.29 2.92
C MET A 1 -30.10 -32.44 2.72
N SER A 2 -30.26 -31.14 2.47
CA SER A 2 -29.14 -30.23 2.16
C SER A 2 -28.34 -29.97 3.42
N GLU A 3 -27.07 -30.39 3.46
CA GLU A 3 -26.13 -29.91 4.46
C GLU A 3 -26.02 -28.38 4.32
N SER A 4 -26.49 -27.65 5.33
CA SER A 4 -26.18 -26.23 5.47
C SER A 4 -24.68 -26.13 5.76
N LYS A 5 -23.87 -25.90 4.72
CA LYS A 5 -22.47 -25.54 4.87
C LYS A 5 -22.43 -24.24 5.66
N ARG A 6 -22.10 -24.34 6.95
CA ARG A 6 -21.78 -23.16 7.77
C ARG A 6 -20.51 -22.54 7.17
N ASN A 7 -20.51 -21.24 6.91
CA ASN A 7 -19.32 -20.52 6.42
C ASN A 7 -18.30 -20.29 7.56
N ILE A 8 -18.04 -21.32 8.35
CA ILE A 8 -17.12 -21.30 9.49
C ILE A 8 -15.87 -22.09 9.06
N PRO A 9 -14.66 -21.50 9.13
CA PRO A 9 -13.42 -22.19 8.82
C PRO A 9 -13.18 -23.35 9.78
N GLU A 10 -12.56 -24.40 9.26
CA GLU A 10 -12.04 -25.50 10.09
C GLU A 10 -10.86 -25.04 10.96
N LEU A 11 -10.08 -24.06 10.49
CA LEU A 11 -8.96 -23.45 11.20
C LEU A 11 -9.14 -21.93 11.27
N ARG A 12 -9.06 -21.39 12.48
CA ARG A 12 -9.17 -19.95 12.75
C ARG A 12 -8.49 -19.60 14.06
N PHE A 13 -7.98 -18.37 14.18
CA PHE A 13 -7.47 -17.89 15.46
C PHE A 13 -8.59 -17.80 16.51
N PRO A 14 -8.33 -18.16 17.78
CA PRO A 14 -9.37 -18.24 18.82
C PRO A 14 -10.14 -16.94 19.08
N GLU A 15 -9.54 -15.79 18.78
CA GLU A 15 -10.14 -14.46 18.94
C GLU A 15 -11.24 -14.15 17.91
N PHE A 16 -11.40 -14.94 16.84
CA PHE A 16 -12.44 -14.75 15.84
C PHE A 16 -13.51 -15.85 15.94
N THR A 17 -14.77 -15.44 16.10
CA THR A 17 -15.93 -16.34 16.19
C THR A 17 -17.00 -15.99 15.15
N GLY A 18 -17.89 -16.92 14.83
CA GLY A 18 -19.01 -16.68 13.91
C GLY A 18 -18.74 -17.10 12.46
N GLU A 19 -19.72 -16.91 11.58
CA GLU A 19 -19.59 -17.23 10.15
C GLU A 19 -18.80 -16.14 9.40
N TRP A 20 -18.15 -16.48 8.29
CA TRP A 20 -17.63 -15.48 7.37
C TRP A 20 -18.78 -14.77 6.66
N GLU A 21 -18.65 -13.46 6.55
CA GLU A 21 -19.49 -12.62 5.71
C GLU A 21 -18.73 -12.26 4.42
N GLU A 22 -19.38 -12.43 3.28
CA GLU A 22 -18.85 -11.91 2.02
C GLU A 22 -19.14 -10.41 1.92
N LYS A 23 -18.11 -9.60 1.68
CA LYS A 23 -18.24 -8.14 1.49
C LYS A 23 -17.48 -7.72 0.25
N LYS A 24 -18.02 -6.71 -0.46
CA LYS A 24 -17.26 -6.11 -1.56
C LYS A 24 -16.13 -5.28 -0.97
N LEU A 25 -14.94 -5.39 -1.54
CA LEU A 25 -13.77 -4.68 -1.01
C LEU A 25 -14.00 -3.15 -0.94
N GLY A 26 -14.63 -2.55 -1.95
CA GLY A 26 -14.97 -1.13 -1.94
C GLY A 26 -16.02 -0.69 -0.90
N GLU A 27 -16.64 -1.62 -0.15
CA GLU A 27 -17.51 -1.30 0.99
C GLU A 27 -16.73 -1.21 2.31
N ILE A 28 -15.50 -1.75 2.35
CA ILE A 28 -14.68 -1.83 3.58
C ILE A 28 -13.33 -1.11 3.47
N VAL A 29 -12.92 -0.69 2.26
CA VAL A 29 -11.71 0.11 2.04
C VAL A 29 -11.97 1.26 1.07
N GLU A 30 -11.18 2.32 1.19
CA GLU A 30 -11.12 3.42 0.23
C GLU A 30 -9.93 3.23 -0.70
N PHE A 31 -10.16 3.27 -2.01
CA PHE A 31 -9.08 3.21 -3.00
C PHE A 31 -8.64 4.59 -3.43
N SER A 32 -7.34 4.80 -3.50
CA SER A 32 -6.76 5.97 -4.15
C SER A 32 -5.47 5.63 -4.88
N LYS A 33 -4.91 6.61 -5.59
CA LYS A 33 -3.67 6.46 -6.33
C LYS A 33 -2.73 7.60 -5.99
N GLY A 34 -1.44 7.30 -5.95
CA GLY A 34 -0.40 8.31 -5.86
C GLY A 34 -0.36 9.23 -7.09
N LYS A 35 0.50 10.24 -7.08
CA LYS A 35 0.50 11.29 -8.09
C LYS A 35 1.89 11.81 -8.44
N TYR A 36 2.07 12.10 -9.73
CA TYR A 36 3.08 13.02 -10.28
C TYR A 36 4.50 12.90 -9.67
N LEU A 37 5.00 11.67 -9.54
CA LEU A 37 6.35 11.39 -9.07
C LEU A 37 6.92 10.20 -9.81
N GLY A 38 8.02 10.44 -10.52
CA GLY A 38 8.85 9.41 -11.14
C GLY A 38 10.31 9.52 -10.72
N LYS A 39 11.14 8.61 -11.24
CA LYS A 39 12.57 8.53 -10.88
C LYS A 39 13.37 9.81 -11.16
N LYS A 40 12.96 10.57 -12.18
CA LYS A 40 13.57 11.85 -12.58
C LYS A 40 13.35 12.98 -11.56
N ASP A 41 12.34 12.83 -10.70
CA ASP A 41 11.93 13.86 -9.74
C ASP A 41 12.57 13.63 -8.36
N LEU A 42 13.45 12.62 -8.25
CA LEU A 42 14.21 12.35 -7.03
C LEU A 42 15.32 13.38 -6.82
N SER A 43 15.53 13.75 -5.57
CA SER A 43 16.54 14.73 -5.15
C SER A 43 17.13 14.30 -3.80
N GLU A 44 18.40 14.60 -3.56
CA GLU A 44 19.04 14.35 -2.26
C GLU A 44 18.47 15.22 -1.13
N LYS A 45 17.84 16.34 -1.49
CA LYS A 45 17.21 17.29 -0.56
C LYS A 45 15.72 17.44 -0.85
N GLY A 46 14.94 17.70 0.18
CA GLY A 46 13.51 17.97 0.06
C GLY A 46 12.67 17.10 0.99
N VAL A 47 11.45 16.82 0.57
CA VAL A 47 10.49 16.00 1.33
C VAL A 47 10.59 14.54 0.97
N LYS A 48 10.25 13.68 1.93
CA LYS A 48 10.30 12.22 1.76
C LYS A 48 9.27 11.74 0.75
N CYS A 49 9.65 10.76 -0.07
CA CYS A 49 8.74 10.14 -1.01
C CYS A 49 9.05 8.66 -1.27
N ILE A 50 8.03 7.94 -1.71
CA ILE A 50 8.10 6.52 -2.08
C ILE A 50 7.76 6.38 -3.56
N LEU A 51 8.63 5.71 -4.33
CA LEU A 51 8.32 5.31 -5.70
C LEU A 51 7.94 3.83 -5.78
N TYR A 52 7.16 3.47 -6.81
CA TYR A 52 6.64 2.11 -6.98
C TYR A 52 7.77 1.07 -7.01
N GLY A 53 8.86 1.38 -7.71
CA GLY A 53 10.03 0.52 -7.82
C GLY A 53 10.70 0.22 -6.49
N GLU A 54 10.52 1.08 -5.48
CA GLU A 54 11.12 0.87 -4.15
C GLU A 54 10.34 -0.14 -3.31
N LEU A 55 9.04 -0.34 -3.58
CA LEU A 55 8.18 -1.25 -2.84
C LEU A 55 8.69 -2.70 -2.89
N TYR A 56 9.28 -3.12 -4.02
CA TYR A 56 9.81 -4.47 -4.21
C TYR A 56 11.35 -4.53 -4.30
N THR A 57 12.06 -3.40 -4.24
CA THR A 57 13.54 -3.38 -4.26
C THR A 57 14.18 -2.95 -2.94
N LYS A 58 13.47 -2.18 -2.10
CA LYS A 58 14.02 -1.61 -0.86
C LYS A 58 13.15 -1.88 0.36
N TYR A 59 11.84 -1.93 0.16
CA TYR A 59 10.89 -2.08 1.26
C TYR A 59 10.46 -3.53 1.44
N GLY A 60 10.00 -3.83 2.65
CA GLY A 60 9.34 -5.08 3.00
C GLY A 60 7.83 -4.89 3.15
N PRO A 61 7.16 -5.82 3.84
CA PRO A 61 5.71 -5.71 4.08
C PRO A 61 5.34 -4.55 5.01
N ILE A 62 6.30 -3.99 5.75
CA ILE A 62 6.11 -2.87 6.68
C ILE A 62 7.18 -1.83 6.36
N ILE A 63 6.76 -0.58 6.15
CA ILE A 63 7.62 0.57 5.89
C ILE A 63 7.63 1.45 7.13
N THR A 64 8.73 1.40 7.87
CA THR A 64 8.95 2.24 9.06
C THR A 64 9.77 3.49 8.76
N ASP A 65 10.50 3.50 7.64
CA ASP A 65 11.42 4.58 7.26
C ASP A 65 11.39 4.78 5.75
N ILE A 66 11.56 6.04 5.31
CA ILE A 66 11.53 6.41 3.89
C ILE A 66 12.89 6.96 3.48
N TYR A 67 13.47 6.33 2.46
CA TYR A 67 14.84 6.64 2.02
C TYR A 67 14.87 7.79 1.02
N SER A 68 13.99 7.74 0.02
CA SER A 68 13.99 8.69 -1.09
C SER A 68 13.35 10.03 -0.72
N SER A 69 13.79 11.08 -1.40
CA SER A 69 13.31 12.44 -1.24
C SER A 69 13.09 13.09 -2.61
N THR A 70 12.27 14.14 -2.65
CA THR A 70 11.97 14.94 -3.83
C THR A 70 11.87 16.42 -3.48
N ASN A 71 12.22 17.26 -4.44
CA ASN A 71 12.03 18.72 -4.39
C ASN A 71 10.84 19.18 -5.25
N ALA A 72 10.02 18.25 -5.74
CA ALA A 72 8.81 18.56 -6.51
C ALA A 72 7.84 19.41 -5.68
N ASP A 73 7.00 20.19 -6.38
CA ASP A 73 6.01 21.04 -5.73
C ASP A 73 4.98 20.18 -4.97
N LYS A 74 4.97 20.32 -3.64
CA LYS A 74 4.06 19.63 -2.71
C LYS A 74 2.59 19.66 -3.14
N LYS A 75 2.15 20.73 -3.82
CA LYS A 75 0.76 20.88 -4.28
C LYS A 75 0.36 19.86 -5.34
N LEU A 76 1.33 19.32 -6.09
CA LEU A 76 1.10 18.33 -7.14
C LEU A 76 1.21 16.89 -6.62
N LEU A 77 1.75 16.72 -5.41
CA LEU A 77 2.03 15.43 -4.80
C LEU A 77 0.83 14.89 -4.04
N LYS A 78 0.77 13.56 -3.93
CA LYS A 78 -0.17 12.87 -3.04
C LYS A 78 0.54 12.62 -1.71
N GLU A 79 0.09 13.26 -0.65
CA GLU A 79 0.55 12.97 0.71
C GLU A 79 0.09 11.57 1.13
N GLY A 80 1.01 10.81 1.73
CA GLY A 80 0.71 9.51 2.31
C GLY A 80 0.36 9.62 3.80
N LYS A 81 -0.28 8.58 4.33
CA LYS A 81 -0.72 8.53 5.73
C LYS A 81 -0.31 7.22 6.38
N TYR A 82 -0.16 7.27 7.70
CA TYR A 82 -0.01 6.09 8.53
C TYR A 82 -1.16 5.08 8.30
N ASN A 83 -0.84 3.79 8.37
CA ASN A 83 -1.74 2.65 8.19
C ASN A 83 -2.37 2.54 6.79
N GLN A 84 -1.77 3.15 5.78
CA GLN A 84 -2.13 2.92 4.38
C GLN A 84 -1.38 1.71 3.83
N ILE A 85 -2.01 0.99 2.90
CA ILE A 85 -1.40 -0.14 2.19
C ILE A 85 -1.00 0.35 0.81
N LEU A 86 0.28 0.25 0.47
CA LEU A 86 0.79 0.60 -0.85
C LEU A 86 0.96 -0.66 -1.70
N ILE A 87 0.41 -0.63 -2.90
CA ILE A 87 0.51 -1.70 -3.89
C ILE A 87 1.05 -1.11 -5.19
N PRO A 88 2.16 -1.62 -5.75
CA PRO A 88 2.68 -1.12 -7.01
C PRO A 88 1.66 -1.35 -8.13
N SER A 89 1.38 -0.31 -8.92
CA SER A 89 0.53 -0.42 -10.12
C SER A 89 1.27 -1.03 -11.31
N SER A 90 2.60 -0.96 -11.29
CA SER A 90 3.50 -1.37 -12.37
C SER A 90 4.70 -2.09 -11.78
N GLY A 91 5.30 -2.98 -12.56
CA GLY A 91 6.53 -3.69 -12.20
C GLY A 91 7.10 -4.36 -13.44
N GLU A 92 8.34 -4.84 -13.33
CA GLU A 92 9.03 -5.54 -14.40
C GLU A 92 8.67 -7.04 -14.43
N THR A 93 8.38 -7.61 -13.26
CA THR A 93 7.97 -9.02 -13.09
C THR A 93 6.61 -9.14 -12.39
N SER A 94 5.99 -10.32 -12.49
CA SER A 94 4.74 -10.61 -11.76
C SER A 94 4.91 -10.59 -10.25
N VAL A 95 6.11 -10.93 -9.75
CA VAL A 95 6.42 -10.90 -8.31
C VAL A 95 6.46 -9.46 -7.79
N ASP A 96 7.00 -8.53 -8.59
CA ASP A 96 7.08 -7.12 -8.22
C ASP A 96 5.68 -6.52 -8.00
N ILE A 97 4.73 -6.84 -8.89
CA ILE A 97 3.34 -6.38 -8.83
C ILE A 97 2.56 -7.05 -7.68
N ALA A 98 2.97 -8.25 -7.26
CA ALA A 98 2.31 -9.03 -6.21
C ALA A 98 2.71 -8.61 -4.77
N THR A 99 3.39 -7.47 -4.61
CA THR A 99 3.81 -6.96 -3.30
C THR A 99 2.79 -5.98 -2.72
N ALA A 100 2.74 -5.91 -1.39
CA ALA A 100 1.98 -4.91 -0.67
C ALA A 100 2.76 -4.51 0.60
N SER A 101 2.77 -3.22 0.90
CA SER A 101 3.50 -2.68 2.06
C SER A 101 2.61 -1.77 2.88
N SER A 102 2.52 -2.04 4.19
CA SER A 102 1.86 -1.16 5.15
C SER A 102 2.78 -0.01 5.55
N ILE A 103 2.21 1.19 5.68
CA ILE A 103 2.93 2.37 6.17
C ILE A 103 2.83 2.45 7.69
N GLU A 104 3.98 2.34 8.35
CA GLU A 104 4.17 2.62 9.78
C GLU A 104 5.13 3.79 9.99
N PHE A 105 5.04 4.78 9.11
CA PHE A 105 5.82 6.02 9.17
C PHE A 105 4.90 7.20 9.49
N ASP A 106 5.18 7.88 10.60
CA ASP A 106 4.32 8.94 11.16
C ASP A 106 4.70 10.36 10.71
N ASN A 107 5.77 10.54 9.93
CA ASN A 107 6.16 11.88 9.45
C ASN A 107 5.62 12.17 8.04
N GLU A 108 5.66 13.43 7.62
CA GLU A 108 5.23 13.87 6.28
C GLU A 108 6.00 13.15 5.17
N PHE A 109 5.27 12.52 4.23
CA PHE A 109 5.83 11.91 3.03
C PHE A 109 4.83 11.89 1.88
N TYR A 110 5.34 11.62 0.68
CA TYR A 110 4.55 11.63 -0.56
C TYR A 110 4.65 10.32 -1.35
N ILE A 111 3.60 10.00 -2.08
CA ILE A 111 3.42 8.73 -2.78
C ILE A 111 3.53 8.93 -4.30
N GLY A 112 4.39 8.11 -4.89
CA GLY A 112 4.67 8.00 -6.33
C GLY A 112 3.44 7.78 -7.20
N GLY A 113 3.49 8.22 -8.46
CA GLY A 113 2.35 8.14 -9.38
C GLY A 113 1.82 6.72 -9.61
N ASP A 114 2.71 5.74 -9.71
CA ASP A 114 2.36 4.36 -10.07
C ASP A 114 2.17 3.45 -8.84
N ILE A 115 1.56 3.99 -7.79
CA ILE A 115 1.23 3.25 -6.56
C ILE A 115 -0.27 3.37 -6.29
N ASN A 116 -0.92 2.23 -6.08
CA ASN A 116 -2.28 2.13 -5.55
C ASN A 116 -2.24 2.18 -4.01
N ILE A 117 -3.22 2.83 -3.42
CA ILE A 117 -3.39 3.04 -1.97
C ILE A 117 -4.77 2.53 -1.56
#